data_AF-A0AAN0JYV6-F1
#
_entry.id   AF-A0AAN0JYV6-F1
#
_cell.length_a   1.000
_cell.length_b   1.000
_cell.length_c   1.000
_cell.angle_alpha   90.00
_cell.angle_beta   90.00
_cell.angle_gamma   90.00
#
_symmetry.space_group_name_H-M   'P 1'
#
loop_
_entity.id
_entity.type
_entity.pdbx_description
1 polymer ?
#
loop_
_entity_poly.entity_id
_entity_poly.type
_entity_poly.pdbx_seq_one_letter_code
_entity_poly.pdbx_strand_id
1 'polypeptide(L)'
;MSKQCFLLFWCILLYSSLLTAEKTKSLYFGYITTLSGPLVLSGAIPVVDLALELINERDDVLQNYTLNYTHILDSKCDRTTSLDNFFQLINNDTTYVSLIGCGCSPATIPVAEISHYWNIPHLAYAAGADILNDRSRFKNFFRTILSFRYSGASLGQLMREFGWRQMAVITQDEILFRQ
;
A
#
# COMPACT_ATOMS: atom_id res chain seq x y z
N MET A 1 23.01 14.79 54.05
CA MET A 1 22.22 15.37 52.93
C MET A 1 22.45 14.73 51.56
N SER A 2 23.35 13.74 51.36
CA SER A 2 23.67 13.27 49.99
C SER A 2 22.92 12.01 49.50
N LYS A 3 22.33 11.20 50.40
CA LYS A 3 21.67 9.94 50.02
C LYS A 3 20.23 10.11 49.49
N GLN A 4 19.50 11.13 49.94
CA GLN A 4 18.13 11.40 49.48
C GLN A 4 18.09 11.94 48.04
N CYS A 5 19.05 12.78 47.63
CA CYS A 5 19.14 13.23 46.23
C CYS A 5 19.44 12.08 45.26
N PHE A 6 20.26 11.11 45.66
CA PHE A 6 20.61 9.98 44.80
C PHE A 6 19.41 9.07 44.51
N LEU A 7 18.58 8.85 45.53
CA LEU A 7 17.32 8.08 45.41
C LEU A 7 16.28 8.82 44.56
N LEU A 8 16.11 10.13 44.72
CA LEU A 8 15.20 10.92 43.89
C LEU A 8 15.66 10.99 42.43
N PHE A 9 16.96 11.11 42.16
CA PHE A 9 17.50 11.12 40.81
C PHE A 9 17.32 9.77 40.11
N TRP A 10 17.53 8.66 40.83
CA TRP A 10 17.23 7.31 40.35
C TRP A 10 15.73 7.07 40.14
N CYS A 11 14.87 7.57 41.01
CA CYS A 11 13.42 7.50 40.83
C CYS A 11 12.95 8.31 39.63
N ILE A 12 13.52 9.49 39.35
CA ILE A 12 13.19 10.30 38.18
C ILE A 12 13.68 9.62 36.89
N LEU A 13 14.88 9.03 36.90
CA LEU A 13 15.39 8.25 35.76
C LEU A 13 14.54 6.99 35.50
N LEU A 14 14.18 6.24 36.54
CA LEU A 14 13.26 5.10 36.46
C LEU A 14 11.87 5.51 35.98
N TYR A 15 11.34 6.64 36.44
CA TYR A 15 10.05 7.16 36.01
C TYR A 15 10.08 7.61 34.54
N SER A 16 11.18 8.24 34.10
CA SER A 16 11.36 8.62 32.69
C SER A 16 11.49 7.41 31.75
N SER A 17 12.13 6.32 32.20
CA SER A 17 12.17 5.06 31.45
C SER A 17 10.86 4.26 31.48
N LEU A 18 9.98 4.52 32.45
CA LEU A 18 8.63 3.94 32.51
C LEU A 18 7.61 4.75 31.68
N LEU A 19 7.96 5.95 31.24
CA LEU A 19 7.10 6.85 30.44
C LEU A 19 7.21 6.62 28.93
N THR A 20 8.15 5.80 28.46
CA THR A 20 8.08 5.28 27.09
C THR A 20 6.90 4.32 27.03
N ALA A 21 5.82 4.73 26.38
CA ALA A 21 4.63 3.92 26.21
C ALA A 21 4.99 2.67 25.40
N GLU A 22 5.18 1.54 26.09
CA GLU A 22 5.48 0.27 25.44
C GLU A 22 4.33 -0.08 24.49
N LYS A 23 4.59 -0.15 23.18
CA LYS A 23 3.57 -0.49 22.18
C LYS A 23 3.18 -1.96 22.36
N THR A 24 1.95 -2.21 22.80
CA THR A 24 1.53 -3.54 23.28
C THR A 24 0.77 -4.38 22.23
N LYS A 25 0.28 -3.80 21.14
CA LYS A 25 -0.56 -4.51 20.15
C LYS A 25 -0.05 -4.35 18.73
N SER A 26 0.03 -5.45 17.98
CA SER A 26 0.43 -5.44 16.57
C SER A 26 -0.79 -5.38 15.64
N LEU A 27 -0.76 -4.45 14.68
CA LEU A 27 -1.68 -4.36 13.56
C LEU A 27 -0.99 -4.86 12.29
N TYR A 28 -1.72 -5.62 11.48
CA TYR A 28 -1.17 -6.20 10.25
C TYR A 28 -1.88 -5.68 9.01
N PHE A 29 -1.12 -5.34 7.98
CA PHE A 29 -1.67 -5.21 6.62
C PHE A 29 -1.17 -6.36 5.73
N GLY A 30 -2.02 -6.78 4.80
CA GLY A 30 -1.64 -7.73 3.77
C GLY A 30 -0.73 -7.05 2.76
N TYR A 31 0.35 -7.70 2.32
CA TYR A 31 1.27 -7.12 1.36
C TYR A 31 1.43 -8.00 0.12
N ILE A 32 0.80 -7.58 -0.97
CA ILE A 32 0.93 -8.23 -2.29
C ILE A 32 1.65 -7.27 -3.24
N THR A 33 2.73 -7.73 -3.86
CA THR A 33 3.52 -6.93 -4.80
C THR A 33 3.90 -7.75 -6.03
N THR A 34 4.71 -7.22 -6.93
CA THR A 34 5.24 -7.96 -8.09
C THR A 34 6.74 -8.18 -7.90
N LEU A 35 7.12 -9.42 -7.57
CA LEU A 35 8.53 -9.81 -7.45
C LEU A 35 9.06 -10.43 -8.75
N SER A 36 8.17 -10.97 -9.58
CA SER A 36 8.47 -11.50 -10.90
C SER A 36 7.40 -11.11 -11.92
N GLY A 37 7.62 -11.50 -13.18
CA GLY A 37 6.70 -11.20 -14.29
C GLY A 37 7.09 -9.94 -15.09
N PRO A 38 6.15 -9.38 -15.88
CA PRO A 38 6.43 -8.29 -16.82
C PRO A 38 6.74 -6.95 -16.14
N LEU A 39 6.34 -6.77 -14.88
CA LEU A 39 6.64 -5.59 -14.08
C LEU A 39 7.16 -6.02 -12.72
N VAL A 40 8.38 -5.63 -12.35
CA VAL A 40 8.99 -5.94 -11.05
C VAL A 40 9.03 -4.69 -10.18
N LEU A 41 8.47 -4.79 -8.97
CA LEU A 41 8.32 -3.70 -8.00
C LEU A 41 8.97 -4.04 -6.64
N SER A 42 9.98 -4.91 -6.63
CA SER A 42 10.74 -5.26 -5.42
C SER A 42 11.42 -4.06 -4.76
N GLY A 43 11.71 -2.99 -5.53
CA GLY A 43 12.25 -1.73 -5.00
C GLY A 43 11.34 -1.02 -4.00
N ALA A 44 10.05 -1.35 -3.95
CA ALA A 44 9.13 -0.79 -2.96
C ALA A 44 9.33 -1.39 -1.55
N ILE A 45 9.91 -2.59 -1.44
CA ILE A 45 10.10 -3.30 -0.16
C ILE A 45 10.94 -2.48 0.83
N PRO A 46 12.18 -2.06 0.51
CA PRO A 46 12.99 -1.29 1.45
C PRO A 46 12.35 0.06 1.82
N VAL A 47 11.51 0.63 0.95
CA VAL A 47 10.77 1.87 1.24
C VAL A 47 9.66 1.62 2.25
N VAL A 48 8.93 0.50 2.11
CA VAL A 48 7.90 0.10 3.07
C VAL A 48 8.52 -0.25 4.42
N ASP A 49 9.65 -0.97 4.43
CA ASP A 49 10.36 -1.32 5.66
C ASP A 49 10.84 -0.07 6.41
N LEU A 50 11.43 0.89 5.70
CA LEU A 50 11.81 2.18 6.29
C LEU A 50 10.59 2.96 6.80
N ALA A 51 9.46 2.94 6.07
CA ALA A 51 8.24 3.60 6.52
C ALA A 51 7.68 2.96 7.81
N LEU A 52 7.78 1.64 7.94
CA LEU A 52 7.41 0.89 9.14
C LEU A 52 8.30 1.22 10.32
N GLU A 53 9.62 1.33 10.11
CA GLU A 53 10.56 1.78 11.15
C GLU A 53 10.17 3.17 11.66
N LEU A 54 10.07 4.15 10.75
CA LEU A 54 9.78 5.54 11.09
C LEU A 54 8.42 5.74 11.78
N ILE A 55 7.37 5.02 11.36
CA ILE A 55 6.05 5.15 12.00
C ILE A 55 6.00 4.44 13.36
N ASN A 56 6.75 3.34 13.52
CA ASN A 56 6.78 2.59 14.77
C ASN A 56 7.70 3.23 15.83
N GLU A 57 8.66 4.08 15.45
CA GLU A 57 9.43 4.92 16.39
C GLU A 57 8.63 6.10 16.93
N ARG A 58 7.55 6.50 16.25
CA ARG A 58 6.71 7.63 16.65
C ARG A 58 5.63 7.23 17.64
N ASP A 59 5.63 7.90 18.79
CA ASP A 59 4.61 7.72 19.84
C ASP A 59 3.37 8.59 19.64
N ASP A 60 3.40 9.55 18.70
CA ASP A 60 2.30 10.48 18.46
C ASP A 60 1.29 10.01 17.40
N VAL A 61 1.63 8.99 16.61
CA VAL A 61 0.78 8.50 15.50
C VAL A 61 0.01 7.23 15.88
N LEU A 62 0.71 6.18 16.31
CA LEU A 62 0.14 4.87 16.66
C LEU A 62 0.38 4.54 18.13
N GLN A 63 -0.28 5.27 19.03
CA GLN A 63 -0.16 5.06 20.47
C GLN A 63 -0.59 3.64 20.84
N ASN A 64 0.27 2.90 21.55
CA ASN A 64 0.05 1.51 21.97
C ASN A 64 0.00 0.47 20.84
N TYR A 65 0.20 0.87 19.58
CA TYR A 65 0.15 -0.03 18.43
C TYR A 65 1.45 -0.02 17.62
N THR A 66 1.87 -1.20 17.17
CA THR A 66 2.86 -1.34 16.09
C THR A 66 2.15 -1.72 14.80
N LEU A 67 2.64 -1.22 13.68
CA LEU A 67 2.18 -1.61 12.35
C LEU A 67 3.20 -2.53 11.72
N ASN A 68 2.74 -3.63 11.11
CA ASN A 68 3.58 -4.60 10.41
C ASN A 68 2.84 -5.24 9.23
N TYR A 69 3.56 -6.00 8.41
CA TYR A 69 2.99 -6.99 7.50
C TYR A 69 3.52 -8.39 7.86
N THR A 70 2.83 -9.45 7.42
CA THR A 70 3.23 -10.84 7.75
C THR A 70 4.31 -11.35 6.81
N HIS A 71 4.00 -11.44 5.52
CA HIS A 71 4.93 -11.84 4.47
C HIS A 71 4.54 -11.16 3.16
N ILE A 72 5.49 -11.12 2.23
CA ILE A 72 5.32 -10.51 0.92
C ILE A 72 4.87 -11.60 -0.06
N LEU A 73 3.74 -11.37 -0.72
CA LEU A 73 3.20 -12.28 -1.73
C LEU A 73 3.47 -11.75 -3.15
N ASP A 74 4.02 -12.61 -4.00
CA ASP A 74 4.29 -12.28 -5.40
C ASP A 74 3.04 -12.51 -6.26
N SER A 75 2.47 -11.43 -6.78
CA SER A 75 1.35 -11.49 -7.73
C SER A 75 1.76 -11.85 -9.15
N LYS A 76 3.05 -11.79 -9.49
CA LYS A 76 3.58 -12.00 -10.86
C LYS A 76 3.01 -11.07 -11.93
N CYS A 77 2.34 -10.00 -11.49
CA CYS A 77 1.47 -9.17 -12.32
C CYS A 77 0.33 -9.95 -13.01
N ASP A 78 -0.11 -11.05 -12.39
CA ASP A 78 -1.14 -11.94 -12.90
C ASP A 78 -2.44 -11.84 -12.10
N ARG A 79 -3.57 -11.95 -12.82
CA ARG A 79 -4.92 -11.88 -12.25
C ARG A 79 -5.19 -13.02 -11.27
N THR A 80 -4.86 -14.25 -11.68
CA THR A 80 -5.26 -15.44 -10.92
C THR A 80 -4.38 -15.59 -9.69
N THR A 81 -3.08 -15.38 -9.86
CA THR A 81 -2.09 -15.41 -8.78
C THR A 81 -2.38 -14.36 -7.71
N SER A 82 -2.77 -13.14 -8.09
CA SER A 82 -3.13 -12.09 -7.13
C SER A 82 -4.40 -12.41 -6.32
N LEU A 83 -5.43 -12.97 -6.97
CA LEU A 83 -6.63 -13.45 -6.26
C LEU A 83 -6.29 -14.59 -5.29
N ASP A 84 -5.50 -15.56 -5.73
CA ASP A 84 -5.08 -16.68 -4.89
C ASP A 84 -4.33 -16.18 -3.65
N ASN A 85 -3.36 -15.28 -3.83
CA ASN A 85 -2.66 -14.61 -2.74
C ASN A 85 -3.62 -13.87 -1.79
N PHE A 86 -4.64 -13.18 -2.31
CA PHE A 86 -5.63 -12.52 -1.47
C PHE A 86 -6.46 -13.53 -0.65
N PHE A 87 -6.89 -14.64 -1.28
CA PHE A 87 -7.58 -15.71 -0.57
C PHE A 87 -6.72 -16.37 0.50
N GLN A 88 -5.42 -16.55 0.24
CA GLN A 88 -4.48 -17.04 1.25
C GLN A 88 -4.38 -16.09 2.46
N LEU A 89 -4.39 -14.77 2.24
CA LEU A 89 -4.37 -13.79 3.33
C LEU A 89 -5.65 -13.86 4.16
N ILE A 90 -6.83 -13.81 3.54
CA ILE A 90 -8.11 -13.74 4.28
C ILE A 90 -8.51 -15.05 4.96
N ASN A 91 -7.94 -16.19 4.53
CA ASN A 91 -8.16 -17.50 5.14
C ASN A 91 -7.14 -17.83 6.25
N ASN A 92 -6.25 -16.89 6.60
CA ASN A 92 -5.30 -17.05 7.69
C ASN A 92 -5.90 -16.54 9.02
N ASP A 93 -5.36 -17.00 10.15
CA ASP A 93 -5.76 -16.57 11.51
C ASP A 93 -5.40 -15.11 11.81
N THR A 94 -4.61 -14.47 10.95
CA THR A 94 -4.22 -13.06 11.09
C THR A 94 -5.33 -12.13 10.62
N THR A 95 -5.76 -11.21 11.50
CA THR A 95 -6.67 -10.13 11.10
C THR A 95 -5.88 -9.02 10.42
N TYR A 96 -6.16 -8.78 9.14
CA TYR A 96 -5.55 -7.70 8.37
C TYR A 96 -6.42 -6.43 8.40
N VAL A 97 -5.86 -5.31 8.84
CA VAL A 97 -6.56 -4.00 8.90
C VAL A 97 -6.66 -3.31 7.54
N SER A 98 -5.80 -3.71 6.60
CA SER A 98 -5.80 -3.21 5.22
C SER A 98 -5.00 -4.16 4.31
N LEU A 99 -5.09 -3.92 3.00
CA LEU A 99 -4.26 -4.54 1.97
C LEU A 99 -3.47 -3.46 1.26
N ILE A 100 -2.14 -3.59 1.19
CA ILE A 100 -1.27 -2.79 0.33
C ILE A 100 -0.85 -3.65 -0.86
N GLY A 101 -1.18 -3.24 -2.08
CA GLY A 101 -0.92 -4.05 -3.28
C GLY A 101 -1.89 -3.81 -4.44
N CYS A 102 -1.94 -4.66 -5.48
CA CYS A 102 -1.16 -5.89 -5.70
C CYS A 102 0.07 -5.66 -6.60
N GLY A 103 0.52 -4.41 -6.71
CA GLY A 103 1.53 -3.97 -7.66
C GLY A 103 0.89 -3.44 -8.94
N CYS A 104 0.89 -4.22 -10.02
CA CYS A 104 0.40 -3.78 -11.32
C CYS A 104 -1.14 -3.78 -11.43
N SER A 105 -1.69 -3.09 -12.43
CA SER A 105 -3.14 -2.99 -12.61
C SER A 105 -3.83 -4.32 -12.91
N PRO A 106 -3.34 -5.21 -13.81
CA PRO A 106 -3.97 -6.52 -14.06
C PRO A 106 -4.13 -7.39 -12.81
N ALA A 107 -3.14 -7.36 -11.91
CA ALA A 107 -3.19 -8.06 -10.62
C ALA A 107 -4.11 -7.35 -9.60
N THR A 108 -4.14 -6.02 -9.62
CA THR A 108 -4.88 -5.23 -8.62
C THR A 108 -6.39 -5.24 -8.85
N ILE A 109 -6.84 -5.14 -10.12
CA ILE A 109 -8.27 -5.06 -10.49
C ILE A 109 -9.13 -6.16 -9.85
N PRO A 110 -8.83 -7.45 -10.00
CA PRO A 110 -9.71 -8.49 -9.48
C PRO A 110 -9.79 -8.49 -7.94
N VAL A 111 -8.69 -8.17 -7.25
CA VAL A 111 -8.67 -8.07 -5.79
C VAL A 111 -9.44 -6.84 -5.31
N ALA A 112 -9.26 -5.70 -5.98
CA ALA A 112 -9.96 -4.46 -5.66
C ALA A 112 -11.49 -4.57 -5.85
N GLU A 113 -11.92 -5.39 -6.81
CA GLU A 113 -13.35 -5.63 -7.08
C GLU A 113 -14.03 -6.39 -5.93
N ILE A 114 -13.30 -7.25 -5.21
CA ILE A 114 -13.87 -8.13 -4.18
C ILE A 114 -13.45 -7.79 -2.74
N SER A 115 -12.40 -7.00 -2.52
CA SER A 115 -11.85 -6.70 -1.18
C SER A 115 -12.89 -6.12 -0.21
N HIS A 116 -13.88 -5.40 -0.74
CA HIS A 116 -14.96 -4.81 0.03
C HIS A 116 -15.90 -5.85 0.70
N TYR A 117 -15.99 -7.08 0.19
CA TYR A 117 -16.79 -8.14 0.83
C TYR A 117 -16.23 -8.56 2.20
N TRP A 118 -14.94 -8.32 2.44
CA TRP A 118 -14.28 -8.56 3.73
C TRP A 118 -14.06 -7.28 4.54
N ASN A 119 -14.64 -6.15 4.13
CA ASN A 119 -14.42 -4.83 4.73
C ASN A 119 -12.94 -4.42 4.80
N ILE A 120 -12.10 -4.92 3.89
CA ILE A 120 -10.67 -4.60 3.86
C ILE A 120 -10.46 -3.36 2.96
N PRO A 121 -9.92 -2.25 3.48
CA PRO A 121 -9.42 -1.15 2.65
C PRO A 121 -8.22 -1.61 1.82
N HIS A 122 -8.26 -1.38 0.51
CA HIS A 122 -7.22 -1.81 -0.43
C HIS A 122 -6.49 -0.58 -0.99
N LEU A 123 -5.23 -0.41 -0.64
CA LEU A 123 -4.36 0.67 -1.08
C LEU A 123 -3.36 0.18 -2.14
N ALA A 124 -3.44 0.69 -3.36
CA ALA A 124 -2.48 0.41 -4.42
C ALA A 124 -1.51 1.58 -4.64
N TYR A 125 -0.22 1.26 -4.82
CA TYR A 125 0.81 2.26 -5.07
C TYR A 125 1.28 2.32 -6.54
N ALA A 126 0.91 1.35 -7.38
CA ALA A 126 1.36 1.26 -8.78
C ALA A 126 0.24 0.93 -9.81
N ALA A 127 -1.01 0.77 -9.37
CA ALA A 127 -2.13 0.43 -10.26
C ALA A 127 -2.83 1.68 -10.86
N GLY A 128 -2.40 2.06 -12.07
CA GLY A 128 -2.85 3.26 -12.79
C GLY A 128 -4.08 3.11 -13.71
N ALA A 129 -4.64 1.91 -13.89
CA ALA A 129 -5.76 1.69 -14.82
C ALA A 129 -6.96 2.62 -14.53
N ASP A 130 -7.62 3.13 -15.58
CA ASP A 130 -8.74 4.07 -15.43
C ASP A 130 -9.98 3.42 -14.84
N ILE A 131 -10.23 2.14 -15.16
CA ILE A 131 -11.37 1.37 -14.63
C ILE A 131 -11.46 1.41 -13.10
N LEU A 132 -10.31 1.47 -12.40
CA LEU A 132 -10.21 1.54 -10.95
C LEU A 132 -10.77 2.84 -10.34
N ASN A 133 -11.17 3.82 -11.15
CA ASN A 133 -11.87 5.03 -10.70
C ASN A 133 -13.37 4.80 -10.43
N ASP A 134 -13.95 3.69 -10.89
CA ASP A 134 -15.38 3.41 -10.70
C ASP A 134 -15.69 3.03 -9.24
N ARG A 135 -16.17 3.99 -8.45
CA ARG A 135 -16.53 3.81 -7.04
C ARG A 135 -17.75 2.90 -6.82
N SER A 136 -18.58 2.69 -7.84
CA SER A 136 -19.70 1.75 -7.73
C SER A 136 -19.20 0.29 -7.71
N ARG A 137 -18.08 0.04 -8.39
CA ARG A 137 -17.43 -1.28 -8.50
C ARG A 137 -16.33 -1.47 -7.45
N PHE A 138 -15.46 -0.48 -7.27
CA PHE A 138 -14.28 -0.53 -6.42
C PHE A 138 -14.49 0.28 -5.13
N LYS A 139 -15.39 -0.21 -4.26
CA LYS A 139 -15.89 0.52 -3.08
C LYS A 139 -14.81 0.85 -2.04
N ASN A 140 -13.95 -0.11 -1.73
CA ASN A 140 -12.89 0.02 -0.71
C ASN A 140 -11.48 0.22 -1.30
N PHE A 141 -11.39 0.62 -2.57
CA PHE A 141 -10.11 0.77 -3.26
C PHE A 141 -9.57 2.20 -3.17
N PHE A 142 -8.28 2.35 -2.93
CA PHE A 142 -7.57 3.63 -2.88
C PHE A 142 -6.22 3.49 -3.59
N ARG A 143 -5.68 4.61 -4.07
CA ARG A 143 -4.34 4.60 -4.68
C ARG A 143 -3.59 5.90 -4.49
N THR A 144 -2.26 5.80 -4.44
CA THR A 144 -1.34 6.95 -4.41
C THR A 144 -0.87 7.37 -5.81
N ILE A 145 -0.83 6.44 -6.76
CA ILE A 145 -0.50 6.73 -8.16
C ILE A 145 -1.65 7.43 -8.88
N LEU A 146 -1.32 8.32 -9.82
CA LEU A 146 -2.29 8.95 -10.69
C LEU A 146 -2.92 7.95 -11.67
N SER A 147 -4.16 8.24 -12.08
CA SER A 147 -4.82 7.52 -13.16
C SER A 147 -4.12 7.78 -14.50
N PHE A 148 -3.97 6.74 -15.32
CA PHE A 148 -3.45 6.87 -16.68
C PHE A 148 -4.41 7.60 -17.64
N ARG A 149 -5.65 7.88 -17.24
CA ARG A 149 -6.58 8.73 -18.01
C ARG A 149 -6.01 10.12 -18.29
N TYR A 150 -5.18 10.66 -17.38
CA TYR A 150 -4.59 11.98 -17.57
C TYR A 150 -3.53 12.01 -18.67
N SER A 151 -2.95 10.86 -19.04
CA SER A 151 -1.91 10.78 -20.08
C SER A 151 -2.41 11.29 -21.44
N GLY A 152 -3.65 10.96 -21.83
CA GLY A 152 -4.23 11.42 -23.09
C GLY A 152 -4.46 12.94 -23.11
N ALA A 153 -4.93 13.51 -22.01
CA ALA A 153 -5.13 14.95 -21.89
C ALA A 153 -3.80 15.73 -21.93
N SER A 154 -2.77 15.20 -21.27
CA SER A 154 -1.42 15.77 -21.30
C SER A 154 -0.81 15.73 -22.70
N LEU A 155 -0.96 14.61 -23.40
CA LEU A 155 -0.51 14.50 -24.80
C LEU A 155 -1.27 15.48 -25.71
N GLY A 156 -2.58 15.63 -25.50
CA GLY A 156 -3.38 16.61 -26.23
C GLY A 156 -2.94 18.06 -26.00
N GLN A 157 -2.48 18.42 -24.81
CA GLN A 157 -1.85 19.73 -24.55
C GLN A 157 -0.55 19.87 -25.32
N LEU A 158 0.33 18.87 -25.26
CA LEU A 158 1.60 18.87 -25.98
C LEU A 158 1.40 19.06 -27.50
N MET A 159 0.45 18.34 -28.10
CA MET A 159 0.13 18.47 -29.52
C MET A 159 -0.24 19.91 -29.91
N ARG A 160 -0.98 20.62 -29.06
CA ARG A 160 -1.38 22.01 -29.32
C ARG A 160 -0.18 22.96 -29.30
N GLU A 161 0.70 22.82 -28.32
CA GLU A 161 1.92 23.63 -28.21
C GLU A 161 2.83 23.47 -29.43
N PHE A 162 2.96 22.24 -29.94
CA PHE A 162 3.83 21.94 -31.09
C PHE A 162 3.12 22.02 -32.45
N GLY A 163 1.83 22.37 -32.49
CA GLY A 163 1.05 22.47 -33.73
C GLY A 163 0.82 21.13 -34.46
N TRP A 164 0.93 19.99 -33.77
CA TRP A 164 0.68 18.66 -34.35
C TRP A 164 -0.80 18.44 -34.62
N ARG A 165 -1.15 18.08 -35.87
CA ARG A 165 -2.55 17.95 -36.32
C ARG A 165 -3.00 16.52 -36.60
N GLN A 166 -2.09 15.55 -36.56
CA GLN A 166 -2.37 14.15 -36.89
C GLN A 166 -1.77 13.23 -35.82
N MET A 167 -2.49 12.16 -35.52
CA MET A 167 -2.08 11.13 -34.57
C MET A 167 -2.65 9.78 -34.99
N ALA A 168 -1.86 8.74 -34.77
CA ALA A 168 -2.33 7.35 -34.75
C ALA A 168 -1.94 6.75 -33.39
N VAL A 169 -2.83 5.94 -32.81
CA VAL A 169 -2.59 5.24 -31.54
C VAL A 169 -2.61 3.75 -31.81
N ILE A 170 -1.58 3.04 -31.36
CA ILE A 170 -1.50 1.58 -31.39
C ILE A 170 -1.46 1.12 -29.94
N THR A 171 -2.40 0.26 -29.55
CA THR A 171 -2.49 -0.28 -28.19
C THR A 171 -2.51 -1.80 -28.23
N GLN A 172 -2.03 -2.40 -27.14
CA GLN A 172 -2.30 -3.81 -26.86
C GLN A 172 -3.76 -3.96 -26.39
N ASP A 173 -4.43 -5.08 -26.73
CA ASP A 173 -5.74 -5.41 -26.16
C ASP A 173 -5.60 -5.93 -24.72
N GLU A 174 -5.38 -5.00 -23.81
CA GLU A 174 -5.39 -5.25 -22.37
C GLU A 174 -6.34 -4.29 -21.66
N ILE A 175 -6.89 -4.75 -20.53
CA ILE A 175 -7.81 -3.96 -19.70
C ILE A 175 -7.18 -2.66 -19.17
N LEU A 176 -5.84 -2.59 -19.12
CA LEU A 176 -5.10 -1.40 -18.75
C LEU A 176 -5.28 -0.25 -19.76
N PHE A 177 -5.38 -0.60 -21.05
CA PHE A 177 -5.42 0.35 -22.16
C PHE A 177 -6.83 0.51 -22.76
N ARG A 178 -7.80 -0.28 -22.30
CA ARG A 178 -9.19 -0.17 -22.70
C ARG A 178 -9.81 1.06 -22.06
N GLN A 179 -10.25 2.00 -22.89
CA GLN A 179 -10.98 3.21 -22.50
C GLN A 179 -12.45 2.90 -22.23
#